data_AF-A0A1C7IKK3-F1
#
_entry.id   AF-A0A1C7IKK3-F1
#
_cell.length_a   1.000
_cell.length_b   1.000
_cell.length_c   1.000
_cell.angle_alpha   90.00
_cell.angle_beta   90.00
_cell.angle_gamma   90.00
#
_symmetry.space_group_name_H-M   'P 1'
#
loop_
_entity.id
_entity.type
_entity.pdbx_description
1 polymer ?
#
loop_
_entity_poly.entity_id
_entity_poly.type
_entity_poly.pdbx_seq_one_letter_code
_entity_poly.pdbx_strand_id
1 'polypeptide(L)'
;MKADERKKQRQMTVKPLAEAFFAWAKEVQSSGRLSKGKTLEGINYCINQEEALKVFLNDGEVPLDNNVTEGALRSFCLHKHAWKLIDSIDGAKSSAIIYSITETAKANNLNPFRYLTHILTVLKDHQDDTDYSFIEELLPWSDQLPEICRSKSKTTNM
;
A
#
# COMPACT_ATOMS: atom_id res chain seq x y z
N MET A 1 -13.66 -6.59 14.55
CA MET A 1 -14.63 -5.53 14.19
C MET A 1 -14.77 -5.49 12.68
N LYS A 2 -15.99 -5.64 12.14
CA LYS A 2 -16.25 -5.56 10.69
C LYS A 2 -16.07 -4.13 10.18
N ALA A 3 -15.83 -3.94 8.89
CA ALA A 3 -15.58 -2.61 8.30
C ALA A 3 -16.63 -1.56 8.69
N ASP A 4 -17.91 -1.91 8.59
CA ASP A 4 -19.02 -1.02 8.92
C ASP A 4 -19.03 -0.61 10.40
N GLU A 5 -18.68 -1.54 11.28
CA GLU A 5 -18.60 -1.30 12.71
C GLU A 5 -17.40 -0.40 13.03
N ARG A 6 -16.25 -0.60 12.36
CA ARG A 6 -15.09 0.29 12.46
C ARG A 6 -15.44 1.70 12.02
N LYS A 7 -16.13 1.84 10.88
CA LYS A 7 -16.61 3.13 10.38
C LYS A 7 -17.52 3.84 11.38
N LYS A 8 -18.54 3.14 11.91
CA LYS A 8 -19.45 3.71 12.91
C LYS A 8 -18.71 4.20 14.15
N GLN A 9 -17.80 3.39 14.68
CA GLN A 9 -17.01 3.78 15.85
C GLN A 9 -16.12 5.00 15.55
N ARG A 10 -15.43 5.02 14.41
CA ARG A 10 -14.61 6.16 13.98
C ARG A 10 -15.42 7.45 13.85
N GLN A 11 -16.64 7.38 13.31
CA GLN A 11 -17.53 8.53 13.20
C GLN A 11 -17.93 9.08 14.58
N MET A 12 -18.11 8.21 15.59
CA MET A 12 -18.50 8.63 16.94
C MET A 12 -17.32 9.16 17.76
N THR A 13 -16.14 8.53 17.67
CA THR A 13 -15.02 8.83 18.59
C THR A 13 -13.88 9.59 17.93
N VAL A 14 -13.50 9.24 16.70
CA VAL A 14 -12.27 9.76 16.05
C VAL A 14 -12.55 11.00 15.21
N LYS A 15 -13.69 11.05 14.51
CA LYS A 15 -14.10 12.20 13.70
C LYS A 15 -14.03 13.54 14.46
N PRO A 16 -14.59 13.68 15.68
CA PRO A 16 -14.50 14.96 16.40
C PRO A 16 -13.05 15.35 16.72
N LEU A 17 -12.17 14.39 16.99
CA LEU A 17 -10.75 14.64 17.24
C LEU A 17 -10.02 15.09 15.96
N ALA A 18 -10.31 14.44 14.82
CA ALA A 18 -9.75 14.82 13.53
C ALA A 18 -10.21 16.22 13.12
N GLU A 19 -11.51 16.53 13.28
CA GLU A 19 -12.05 17.87 13.01
C GLU A 19 -11.43 18.94 13.91
N ALA A 20 -11.29 18.66 15.22
CA ALA A 20 -10.62 19.55 16.16
C ALA A 20 -9.15 19.80 15.78
N PHE A 21 -8.43 18.77 15.36
CA PHE A 21 -7.05 18.89 14.91
C PHE A 21 -6.92 19.79 13.67
N PHE A 22 -7.76 19.59 12.65
CA PHE A 22 -7.71 20.41 11.44
C PHE A 22 -8.19 21.85 11.68
N ALA A 23 -9.15 22.05 12.57
CA ALA A 23 -9.54 23.40 13.01
C ALA A 23 -8.35 24.12 13.68
N TRP A 24 -7.65 23.43 14.59
CA TRP A 24 -6.43 23.94 15.21
C TRP A 24 -5.33 24.22 14.19
N ALA A 25 -5.08 23.32 13.23
CA ALA A 25 -4.06 23.53 12.21
C ALA A 25 -4.33 24.79 11.36
N LYS A 26 -5.59 25.02 10.98
CA LYS A 26 -6.04 26.22 10.24
C LYS A 26 -5.95 27.49 11.09
N GLU A 27 -6.23 27.41 12.39
CA GLU A 27 -6.01 28.52 13.32
C GLU A 27 -4.52 28.87 13.39
N VAL A 28 -3.63 27.87 13.51
CA VAL A 28 -2.19 28.11 13.55
C VAL A 28 -1.70 28.78 12.26
N GLN A 29 -2.19 28.32 11.10
CA GLN A 29 -1.89 28.93 9.80
C GLN A 29 -2.34 30.41 9.71
N SER A 30 -3.56 30.71 10.17
CA SER A 30 -4.15 32.06 10.06
C SER A 30 -3.70 33.03 11.15
N SER A 31 -3.30 32.53 12.32
CA SER A 31 -2.89 33.34 13.48
C SER A 31 -1.57 34.11 13.29
N GLY A 32 -0.80 33.79 12.25
CA GLY A 32 0.51 34.41 12.00
C GLY A 32 1.58 34.10 13.07
N ARG A 33 1.29 33.21 14.03
CA ARG A 33 2.23 32.79 15.09
C ARG A 33 3.48 32.12 14.52
N LEU A 34 3.34 31.45 13.39
CA LEU A 34 4.44 30.91 12.59
C LEU A 34 4.53 31.74 11.31
N SER A 35 5.53 32.62 11.24
CA SER A 35 5.71 33.49 10.07
C SER A 35 6.41 32.80 8.92
N LYS A 36 7.39 31.90 9.19
CA LYS A 36 8.20 31.14 8.22
C LYS A 36 8.77 29.86 8.85
N GLY A 37 9.16 28.87 8.04
CA GLY A 37 9.96 27.71 8.45
C GLY A 37 9.31 26.35 8.21
N LYS A 38 10.09 25.28 8.41
CA LYS A 38 9.70 23.89 8.14
C LYS A 38 8.43 23.44 8.88
N THR A 39 8.19 23.95 10.08
CA THR A 39 6.96 23.65 10.84
C THR A 39 5.71 24.21 10.15
N LEU A 40 5.78 25.44 9.63
CA LEU A 40 4.68 26.05 8.87
C LEU A 40 4.45 25.31 7.55
N GLU A 41 5.53 24.92 6.86
CA GLU A 41 5.46 24.08 5.66
C GLU A 41 4.76 22.75 5.94
N GLY A 42 5.09 22.09 7.06
CA GLY A 42 4.43 20.85 7.49
C GLY A 42 2.94 21.03 7.81
N ILE A 43 2.56 22.11 8.49
CA ILE A 43 1.15 22.44 8.75
C ILE A 43 0.40 22.70 7.45
N ASN A 44 0.97 23.50 6.54
CA ASN A 44 0.39 23.78 5.23
C ASN A 44 0.21 22.49 4.42
N TYR A 45 1.22 21.61 4.42
CA TYR A 45 1.14 20.31 3.78
C TYR A 45 0.00 19.46 4.36
N CYS A 46 -0.10 19.39 5.68
CA CYS A 46 -1.16 18.65 6.35
C CYS A 46 -2.56 19.16 5.99
N ILE A 47 -2.76 20.50 6.01
CA ILE A 47 -4.03 21.12 5.62
C ILE A 47 -4.36 20.83 4.16
N ASN A 48 -3.39 20.91 3.25
CA ASN A 48 -3.59 20.60 1.83
C ASN A 48 -3.98 19.13 1.59
N GLN A 49 -3.64 18.24 2.52
CA GLN A 49 -3.96 16.81 2.48
C GLN A 49 -5.14 16.43 3.37
N GLU A 50 -5.91 17.38 3.89
CA GLU A 50 -6.99 17.14 4.85
C GLU A 50 -8.00 16.10 4.38
N GLU A 51 -8.46 16.20 3.12
CA GLU A 51 -9.40 15.25 2.54
C GLU A 51 -8.83 13.83 2.50
N ALA A 52 -7.58 13.69 2.05
CA ALA A 52 -6.89 12.39 1.99
C ALA A 52 -6.67 11.80 3.40
N LEU A 53 -6.26 12.62 4.36
CA LEU A 53 -6.02 12.22 5.74
C LEU A 53 -7.31 11.86 6.50
N LYS A 54 -8.49 12.23 5.99
CA LYS A 54 -9.80 11.88 6.58
C LYS A 54 -10.48 10.68 5.94
N VAL A 55 -9.95 10.12 4.85
CA VAL A 55 -10.60 9.00 4.11
C VAL A 55 -10.93 7.82 5.03
N PHE A 56 -10.03 7.46 5.95
CA PHE A 56 -10.22 6.34 6.90
C PHE A 56 -11.45 6.52 7.81
N LEU A 57 -11.97 7.75 7.99
CA LEU A 57 -13.20 7.98 8.76
C LEU A 57 -14.43 7.44 8.04
N ASN A 58 -14.41 7.48 6.71
CA ASN A 58 -15.54 7.15 5.86
C ASN A 58 -15.46 5.73 5.29
N ASP A 59 -14.25 5.17 5.22
CA ASP A 59 -13.99 3.80 4.79
C ASP A 59 -13.41 2.97 5.94
N GLY A 60 -14.13 1.91 6.31
CA GLY A 60 -13.73 0.98 7.35
C GLY A 60 -12.56 0.09 6.95
N GLU A 61 -12.32 -0.14 5.66
CA GLU A 61 -11.19 -0.95 5.17
C GLU A 61 -9.88 -0.17 5.14
N VAL A 62 -9.94 1.15 5.07
CA VAL A 62 -8.74 2.00 5.12
C VAL A 62 -8.23 2.09 6.56
N PRO A 63 -6.97 1.70 6.84
CA PRO A 63 -6.36 1.87 8.16
C PRO A 63 -6.09 3.36 8.46
N LEU A 64 -5.97 3.70 9.75
CA LEU A 64 -5.64 5.06 10.19
C LEU A 64 -4.18 5.43 9.88
N ASP A 65 -3.30 4.44 9.99
CA ASP A 65 -1.88 4.59 9.76
C ASP A 65 -1.44 3.73 8.57
N ASN A 66 -0.23 4.01 8.08
CA ASN A 66 0.40 3.30 6.99
C ASN A 66 1.40 2.23 7.50
N ASN A 67 1.32 1.80 8.78
CA ASN A 67 2.34 0.93 9.38
C ASN A 67 2.51 -0.38 8.63
N VAL A 68 1.42 -0.96 8.12
CA VAL A 68 1.45 -2.19 7.33
C VAL A 68 2.24 -1.97 6.04
N THR A 69 1.95 -0.88 5.33
CA THR A 69 2.64 -0.50 4.09
C THR A 69 4.12 -0.20 4.34
N GLU A 70 4.44 0.57 5.38
CA GLU A 70 5.84 0.83 5.76
C GLU A 70 6.56 -0.44 6.21
N GLY A 71 5.86 -1.35 6.90
CA GLY A 71 6.34 -2.68 7.25
C GLY A 71 6.75 -3.48 6.02
N ALA A 72 5.86 -3.54 5.02
CA ALA A 72 6.13 -4.19 3.74
C ALA A 72 7.28 -3.51 2.98
N LEU A 73 7.40 -2.18 3.02
CA LEU A 73 8.50 -1.46 2.37
C LEU A 73 9.83 -1.58 3.13
N ARG A 74 9.80 -1.86 4.44
CA ARG A 74 11.01 -1.91 5.28
C ARG A 74 11.99 -2.96 4.79
N SER A 75 11.52 -4.14 4.38
CA SER A 75 12.41 -5.15 3.78
C SER A 75 13.11 -4.59 2.54
N PHE A 76 12.40 -3.95 1.63
CA PHE A 76 13.04 -3.31 0.47
C PHE A 76 14.07 -2.24 0.89
N CYS A 77 13.69 -1.34 1.80
CA CYS A 77 14.55 -0.26 2.27
C CYS A 77 15.82 -0.75 2.97
N LEU A 78 15.79 -1.90 3.64
CA LEU A 78 16.97 -2.52 4.24
C LEU A 78 17.91 -3.11 3.17
N HIS A 79 17.36 -3.75 2.14
CA HIS A 79 18.15 -4.40 1.10
C HIS A 79 18.67 -3.44 0.02
N LYS A 80 18.13 -2.21 -0.09
CA LYS A 80 18.57 -1.21 -1.09
C LYS A 80 20.08 -0.93 -1.06
N HIS A 81 20.71 -1.02 0.12
CA HIS A 81 22.15 -0.81 0.27
C HIS A 81 22.98 -2.01 -0.22
N ALA A 82 22.40 -3.20 -0.25
CA ALA A 82 22.98 -4.39 -0.87
C ALA A 82 22.73 -4.41 -2.39
N TRP A 83 21.60 -3.85 -2.84
CA TRP A 83 21.20 -3.79 -4.24
C TRP A 83 21.78 -2.58 -4.98
N LYS A 84 23.10 -2.36 -4.85
CA LYS A 84 23.84 -1.33 -5.60
C LYS A 84 23.85 -1.55 -7.13
N LEU A 85 23.16 -2.58 -7.61
CA LEU A 85 23.04 -2.93 -9.02
C LEU A 85 21.93 -2.16 -9.76
N ILE A 86 21.03 -1.48 -9.03
CA ILE A 86 20.02 -0.61 -9.66
C ILE A 86 20.66 0.75 -9.95
N ASP A 87 21.38 0.82 -11.07
CA ASP A 87 22.12 2.02 -11.51
C ASP A 87 21.34 2.84 -12.56
N SER A 88 20.15 2.38 -12.97
CA SER A 88 19.33 3.04 -13.99
C SER A 88 17.87 3.22 -13.54
N ILE A 89 17.22 4.24 -14.11
CA ILE A 89 15.78 4.50 -13.90
C ILE A 89 14.94 3.28 -14.31
N ASP A 90 15.29 2.63 -15.42
CA ASP A 90 14.56 1.47 -15.92
C ASP A 90 14.76 0.23 -15.04
N GLY A 91 15.94 0.07 -14.45
CA GLY A 91 16.19 -0.95 -13.42
C GLY A 91 15.36 -0.71 -12.17
N ALA A 92 15.22 0.55 -11.75
CA ALA A 92 14.40 0.93 -10.60
C ALA A 92 12.91 0.66 -10.85
N LYS A 93 12.41 1.02 -12.03
CA LYS A 93 11.02 0.75 -12.45
C LYS A 93 10.73 -0.76 -12.49
N SER A 94 11.60 -1.54 -13.13
CA SER A 94 11.46 -3.00 -13.21
C SER A 94 11.44 -3.64 -11.81
N SER A 95 12.33 -3.18 -10.93
CA SER A 95 12.39 -3.66 -9.54
C SER A 95 11.11 -3.34 -8.77
N ALA A 96 10.56 -2.13 -8.94
CA ALA A 96 9.30 -1.72 -8.30
C ALA A 96 8.11 -2.57 -8.77
N ILE A 97 8.06 -2.93 -10.06
CA ILE A 97 7.02 -3.82 -10.62
C ILE A 97 7.09 -5.19 -9.96
N ILE A 98 8.26 -5.84 -9.97
CA ILE A 98 8.44 -7.18 -9.38
C ILE A 98 8.14 -7.17 -7.88
N TYR A 99 8.55 -6.11 -7.16
CA TYR A 99 8.23 -5.97 -5.74
C TYR A 99 6.73 -5.86 -5.49
N SER A 100 6.04 -5.04 -6.29
CA SER A 100 4.59 -4.86 -6.18
C SER A 100 3.84 -6.17 -6.40
N ILE A 101 4.23 -6.95 -7.41
CA ILE A 101 3.67 -8.29 -7.67
C ILE A 101 3.96 -9.23 -6.50
N THR A 102 5.18 -9.22 -5.97
CA THR A 102 5.62 -10.06 -4.85
C THR A 102 4.82 -9.78 -3.58
N GLU A 103 4.68 -8.51 -3.19
CA GLU A 103 3.92 -8.13 -1.99
C GLU A 103 2.42 -8.40 -2.17
N THR A 104 1.87 -8.19 -3.37
CA THR A 104 0.48 -8.55 -3.67
C THR A 104 0.26 -10.07 -3.57
N ALA A 105 1.21 -10.88 -4.05
CA ALA A 105 1.15 -12.34 -3.91
C ALA A 105 1.16 -12.78 -2.44
N LYS A 106 2.02 -12.17 -1.60
CA LYS A 106 2.05 -12.43 -0.16
C LYS A 106 0.72 -12.05 0.51
N ALA A 107 0.17 -10.88 0.17
CA ALA A 107 -1.13 -10.43 0.69
C ALA A 107 -2.29 -11.38 0.34
N ASN A 108 -2.17 -12.11 -0.78
CA ASN A 108 -3.13 -13.13 -1.23
C ASN A 108 -2.76 -14.56 -0.78
N ASN A 109 -1.89 -14.72 0.23
CA ASN A 109 -1.47 -16.01 0.78
C ASN A 109 -0.77 -16.95 -0.23
N LEU A 110 -0.08 -16.38 -1.21
CA LEU A 110 0.70 -17.13 -2.18
C LEU A 110 2.16 -17.25 -1.75
N ASN A 111 2.82 -18.31 -2.21
CA ASN A 111 4.27 -18.40 -2.19
C ASN A 111 4.84 -17.56 -3.36
N PRO A 112 5.55 -16.45 -3.11
CA PRO A 112 5.91 -15.53 -4.18
C PRO A 112 6.83 -16.13 -5.23
N PHE A 113 7.78 -16.98 -4.82
CA PHE A 113 8.70 -17.63 -5.77
C PHE A 113 7.95 -18.54 -6.75
N ARG A 114 7.05 -19.38 -6.23
CA ARG A 114 6.27 -20.31 -7.05
C ARG A 114 5.26 -19.60 -7.93
N TYR A 115 4.62 -18.56 -7.40
CA TYR A 115 3.71 -17.70 -8.15
C TYR A 115 4.43 -16.98 -9.30
N LEU A 116 5.56 -16.32 -9.03
CA LEU A 116 6.36 -15.66 -10.08
C LEU A 116 6.85 -16.66 -11.13
N THR A 117 7.28 -17.84 -10.72
CA THR A 117 7.69 -18.90 -11.66
C THR A 117 6.53 -19.30 -12.56
N HIS A 118 5.33 -19.49 -12.01
CA HIS A 118 4.15 -19.86 -12.77
C HIS A 118 3.75 -18.77 -13.77
N ILE A 119 3.59 -17.52 -13.32
CA ILE A 119 3.16 -16.43 -14.22
C ILE A 119 4.17 -16.21 -15.34
N LEU A 120 5.49 -16.25 -15.05
CA LEU A 120 6.52 -16.04 -16.06
C LEU A 120 6.59 -17.20 -17.06
N THR A 121 6.24 -18.42 -16.62
CA THR A 121 6.13 -19.58 -17.51
C THR A 121 4.94 -19.43 -18.45
N VAL A 122 3.77 -19.07 -17.92
CA VAL A 122 2.56 -18.88 -18.75
C VAL A 122 2.75 -17.69 -19.69
N LEU A 123 3.22 -16.54 -19.19
CA LEU A 123 3.44 -15.34 -20.02
C LEU A 123 4.41 -15.57 -21.19
N LYS A 124 5.36 -16.51 -21.06
CA LYS A 124 6.24 -16.88 -22.17
C LYS A 124 5.47 -17.47 -23.34
N ASP A 125 4.41 -18.24 -23.07
CA ASP A 125 3.62 -18.91 -24.10
C ASP A 125 2.60 -17.97 -24.76
N HIS A 126 2.33 -16.80 -24.16
CA HIS A 126 1.39 -15.78 -24.63
C HIS A 126 2.06 -14.48 -25.12
N GLN A 127 3.33 -14.52 -25.55
CA GLN A 127 4.08 -13.32 -25.94
C GLN A 127 3.54 -12.64 -27.20
N ASP A 128 3.03 -13.42 -28.14
CA ASP A 128 2.50 -12.94 -29.42
C ASP A 128 0.98 -12.70 -29.38
N ASP A 129 0.35 -12.98 -28.24
CA ASP A 129 -1.08 -12.81 -28.08
C ASP A 129 -1.44 -11.33 -28.05
N THR A 130 -2.55 -11.01 -28.72
CA THR A 130 -3.14 -9.67 -28.73
C THR A 130 -4.32 -9.53 -27.78
N ASP A 131 -4.85 -10.66 -27.30
CA ASP A 131 -5.85 -10.73 -26.24
C ASP A 131 -5.17 -11.05 -24.91
N TYR A 132 -5.43 -10.22 -23.90
CA TYR A 132 -4.86 -10.34 -22.56
C TYR A 132 -5.87 -10.87 -21.54
N SER A 133 -7.03 -11.38 -21.99
CA SER A 133 -8.07 -11.96 -21.13
C SER A 133 -7.54 -13.06 -20.20
N PHE A 134 -6.54 -13.84 -20.64
CA PHE A 134 -5.90 -14.89 -19.83
C PHE A 134 -5.20 -14.37 -18.56
N ILE A 135 -4.85 -13.07 -18.51
CA ILE A 135 -4.19 -12.48 -17.34
C ILE A 135 -5.11 -12.52 -16.12
N GLU A 136 -6.44 -12.44 -16.30
CA GLU A 136 -7.41 -12.53 -15.20
C GLU A 136 -7.24 -13.83 -14.40
N GLU A 137 -6.92 -14.93 -15.09
CA GLU A 137 -6.69 -16.23 -14.47
C GLU A 137 -5.36 -16.30 -13.70
N LEU A 138 -4.40 -15.43 -14.06
CA LEU A 138 -3.10 -15.32 -13.42
C LEU A 138 -3.08 -14.37 -12.22
N LEU A 139 -4.15 -13.60 -11.98
CA LEU A 139 -4.17 -12.62 -10.90
C LEU A 139 -4.04 -13.30 -9.52
N PRO A 140 -3.44 -12.62 -8.52
CA PRO A 140 -3.16 -13.22 -7.21
C PRO A 140 -4.40 -13.76 -6.46
N TRP A 141 -5.58 -13.20 -6.75
CA TRP A 141 -6.86 -13.58 -6.18
C TRP A 141 -7.66 -14.56 -7.04
N SER A 142 -7.13 -14.97 -8.20
CA SER A 142 -7.78 -15.94 -9.09
C SER A 142 -7.87 -17.31 -8.41
N ASP A 143 -9.03 -17.96 -8.54
CA ASP A 143 -9.25 -19.34 -8.10
C ASP A 143 -8.60 -20.38 -9.04
N GLN A 144 -8.21 -19.97 -10.26
CA GLN A 144 -7.60 -20.83 -11.27
C GLN A 144 -6.09 -21.07 -11.02
N LEU A 145 -5.50 -20.37 -10.05
CA LEU A 145 -4.09 -20.54 -9.74
C LEU A 145 -3.76 -21.96 -9.25
N PRO A 146 -2.68 -22.59 -9.75
CA PRO A 146 -2.26 -23.91 -9.30
C PRO A 146 -2.01 -23.97 -7.79
N GLU A 147 -2.37 -25.10 -7.16
CA GLU A 147 -2.19 -25.30 -5.72
C GLU A 147 -0.73 -25.17 -5.27
N ILE A 148 0.22 -25.46 -6.16
CA ILE A 148 1.65 -25.27 -5.88
C ILE A 148 1.99 -23.81 -5.54
N CYS A 149 1.27 -22.83 -6.11
CA CYS A 149 1.45 -21.41 -5.87
C CYS A 149 0.93 -20.96 -4.50
N ARG A 150 0.02 -21.72 -3.88
CA ARG A 150 -0.53 -21.39 -2.56
C ARG A 150 0.53 -21.62 -1.47
N SER A 151 0.56 -20.73 -0.48
CA SER A 151 1.45 -20.89 0.67
C SER A 151 0.97 -22.03 1.55
N LYS A 152 1.84 -22.99 1.88
CA LYS A 152 1.53 -24.08 2.81
C LYS A 152 1.53 -23.64 4.28
N SER A 153 1.90 -22.39 4.55
CA SER A 153 2.08 -21.86 5.90
C SER A 153 0.97 -20.87 6.25
N LYS A 154 0.11 -21.21 7.21
CA LYS A 154 -0.58 -20.20 8.02
C LYS A 154 0.46 -19.51 8.90
N THR A 155 1.21 -18.57 8.35
CA THR A 155 2.05 -17.71 9.19
C THR A 155 1.11 -16.74 9.92
N THR A 156 0.64 -17.19 11.08
CA THR A 156 -0.02 -16.35 12.07
C THR A 156 1.02 -15.36 12.57
N ASN A 157 1.04 -14.16 12.00
CA ASN A 157 1.69 -13.02 12.64
C ASN A 157 0.58 -12.20 13.29
N MET A 158 0.38 -12.44 14.59
CA MET A 158 -0.26 -11.51 15.53
C MET A 158 0.72 -10.40 15.88
#